data_AF-A0A973EWA5-F1
#
_entry.id   AF-A0A973EWA5-F1
#
_cell.length_a   1.000
_cell.length_b   1.000
_cell.length_c   1.000
_cell.angle_alpha   90.00
_cell.angle_beta   90.00
_cell.angle_gamma   90.00
#
_symmetry.space_group_name_H-M   'P 1'
#
loop_
_entity.id
_entity.type
_entity.pdbx_description
1 polymer ?
#
loop_
_entity_poly.entity_id
_entity_poly.type
_entity_poly.pdbx_seq_one_letter_code
_entity_poly.pdbx_strand_id
1 'polypeptide(L)' 'GVSWGGHESLVFPAMSFDQKRTKEGYTGNLIRFYIGLDEPGALIRDLEQAFSKISQGV' A
#
# COMPACT_ATOMS: atom_id res chain seq x y z
N GLY A 1 10.36 -1.17 -6.22
CA GLY A 1 10.75 0.01 -7.01
C GLY A 1 9.69 1.10 -6.90
N VAL A 2 10.03 2.36 -7.17
CA VAL A 2 9.13 3.53 -7.00
C VAL A 2 8.31 3.90 -8.26
N SER A 3 8.08 2.93 -9.15
CA SER A 3 7.41 3.13 -10.45
C SER A 3 5.96 2.59 -10.47
N TRP A 4 5.32 2.70 -11.64
CA TRP A 4 3.99 2.21 -12.00
C TRP A 4 4.14 1.26 -13.20
N GLY A 5 3.23 0.30 -13.37
CA GLY A 5 3.13 -0.45 -14.63
C GLY A 5 3.87 -1.80 -14.69
N GLY A 6 4.50 -2.25 -13.59
CA GLY A 6 5.31 -3.47 -13.58
C GLY A 6 4.49 -4.76 -13.39
N HIS A 7 5.11 -5.91 -13.64
CA HIS A 7 4.50 -7.21 -13.34
C HIS A 7 4.36 -7.44 -11.82
N GLU A 8 5.18 -6.76 -11.02
CA GLU A 8 5.24 -6.90 -9.57
C GLU A 8 4.27 -5.94 -8.88
N SER A 9 3.54 -6.44 -7.88
CA SER A 9 2.77 -5.58 -6.98
C SER A 9 3.68 -4.71 -6.10
N LEU A 10 3.24 -3.48 -5.84
CA LEU A 10 3.97 -2.50 -5.04
C LEU A 10 3.05 -1.83 -4.02
N VAL A 11 3.62 -1.48 -2.86
CA VAL A 11 2.91 -0.78 -1.78
C VAL A 11 3.78 0.37 -1.26
N PHE A 12 3.16 1.54 -1.06
CA PHE A 12 3.86 2.72 -0.52
C PHE A 12 2.93 3.58 0.33
N PRO A 13 3.44 4.22 1.41
CA PRO A 13 2.73 5.31 2.06
C PRO A 13 2.49 6.44 1.06
N ALA A 14 1.25 6.91 0.93
CA ALA A 14 0.91 7.94 -0.04
C ALA A 14 1.62 9.28 0.25
N MET A 15 2.00 9.50 1.51
CA MET A 15 2.73 10.68 1.97
C MET A 15 4.21 10.70 1.56
N SER A 16 4.78 9.56 1.16
CA SER A 16 6.21 9.46 0.81
C SER A 16 6.59 10.22 -0.46
N PHE A 17 5.62 10.66 -1.27
CA PHE A 17 5.85 11.31 -2.57
C PHE A 17 5.66 12.82 -2.54
N ASP A 18 4.79 13.34 -1.66
CA ASP A 18 4.48 14.76 -1.62
C ASP A 18 3.97 15.19 -0.23
N GLN A 19 4.71 16.07 0.43
CA GLN A 19 4.32 16.65 1.72
C GLN A 19 3.08 17.57 1.60
N LYS A 20 2.71 18.00 0.39
CA LYS A 20 1.48 18.79 0.17
C LYS A 20 0.21 17.96 0.29
N ARG A 21 0.27 16.62 0.24
CA ARG A 21 -0.91 15.75 0.39
C ARG A 21 -1.62 15.92 1.73
N THR A 22 -0.90 16.28 2.80
CA THR A 22 -1.54 16.64 4.07
C THR A 22 -2.42 17.89 3.92
N LYS A 23 -2.03 18.85 3.07
CA LYS A 23 -2.80 20.08 2.80
C LYS A 23 -4.02 19.81 1.92
N GLU A 24 -4.01 18.72 1.15
CA GLU A 24 -5.14 18.27 0.32
C GLU A 24 -6.13 17.39 1.10
N GLY A 25 -5.93 17.20 2.41
CA GLY A 25 -6.85 16.47 3.29
C GLY A 25 -6.62 14.96 3.34
N TYR A 26 -5.53 14.45 2.77
CA TYR A 26 -5.19 13.03 2.90
C TYR A 26 -4.74 12.68 4.33
N THR A 27 -5.22 11.55 4.84
CA THR A 27 -4.85 11.06 6.17
C THR A 27 -3.45 10.48 6.17
N GLY A 28 -2.73 10.60 7.29
CA GLY A 28 -1.34 10.12 7.41
C GLY A 28 -1.17 8.60 7.28
N ASN A 29 -2.25 7.84 7.42
CA ASN A 29 -2.31 6.39 7.25
C ASN A 29 -2.74 5.96 5.83
N LEU A 30 -2.81 6.88 4.86
CA LEU A 30 -3.15 6.52 3.49
C LEU A 30 -2.02 5.71 2.84
N ILE A 31 -2.36 4.51 2.38
CA ILE A 31 -1.46 3.61 1.64
C ILE A 31 -1.92 3.53 0.19
N ARG A 32 -0.98 3.61 -0.75
CA ARG A 32 -1.21 3.40 -2.17
C ARG A 32 -0.67 2.03 -2.58
N PHE A 33 -1.53 1.26 -3.26
CA PHE A 33 -1.17 0.00 -3.88
C PHE A 33 -1.11 0.15 -5.39
N TYR A 34 -0.15 -0.53 -6.00
CA TYR A 34 -0.13 -0.84 -7.42
C TYR A 34 -0.20 -2.36 -7.54
N ILE A 35 -1.27 -2.87 -8.15
CA ILE A 35 -1.48 -4.31 -8.29
C ILE A 35 -0.87 -4.77 -9.61
N GLY A 36 0.10 -5.66 -9.51
CA GLY A 36 0.77 -6.29 -10.64
C GLY A 36 -0.03 -7.47 -11.21
N LEU A 37 0.69 -8.44 -11.77
CA LEU A 37 0.14 -9.66 -12.34
C LEU A 37 0.36 -10.89 -11.45
N ASP A 38 0.47 -10.66 -10.14
CA ASP A 38 0.61 -11.71 -9.13
C ASP A 38 -0.63 -12.62 -9.08
N GLU A 39 -0.45 -13.83 -8.54
CA GLU A 39 -1.57 -14.73 -8.28
C GLU A 39 -2.52 -14.07 -7.25
N PRO A 40 -3.82 -13.90 -7.56
CA PRO A 40 -4.73 -13.13 -6.70
C PRO A 40 -4.84 -13.68 -5.27
N GLY A 41 -4.86 -15.00 -5.09
CA GLY A 41 -4.93 -15.65 -3.78
C GLY A 41 -3.67 -15.44 -2.94
N ALA A 42 -2.50 -15.37 -3.55
CA ALA A 42 -1.25 -15.02 -2.87
C ALA A 42 -1.28 -13.56 -2.41
N LEU A 43 -1.72 -12.65 -3.28
CA LEU A 43 -1.85 -11.22 -2.95
C LEU A 43 -2.84 -10.99 -1.78
N ILE A 44 -4.00 -11.64 -1.82
CA ILE A 44 -5.01 -11.54 -0.74
C ILE A 44 -4.44 -12.05 0.58
N ARG A 45 -3.82 -13.25 0.59
CA ARG A 45 -3.22 -13.82 1.80
C ARG A 45 -2.11 -12.94 2.38
N ASP A 46 -1.33 -12.28 1.53
CA ASP A 46 -0.29 -11.37 1.98
C ASP A 46 -0.87 -10.10 2.63
N LEU A 47 -1.93 -9.53 2.05
CA LEU A 47 -2.61 -8.37 2.65
C LEU A 47 -3.31 -8.74 3.96
N GLU A 48 -3.99 -9.89 4.02
CA GLU A 48 -4.66 -10.38 5.23
C GLU A 48 -3.67 -10.56 6.39
N GLN A 49 -2.52 -11.22 6.16
CA GLN A 49 -1.52 -11.38 7.22
C GLN A 49 -0.92 -10.05 7.67
N ALA A 50 -0.72 -9.11 6.74
CA ALA A 50 -0.19 -7.78 7.06
C ALA A 50 -1.17 -6.96 7.91
N PHE A 51 -2.44 -6.92 7.52
CA PHE A 51 -3.47 -6.20 8.28
C PHE A 51 -3.76 -6.83 9.64
N SER A 52 -3.72 -8.15 9.75
CA SER A 52 -3.85 -8.83 11.04
C SER A 52 -2.78 -8.39 12.05
N LYS A 53 -1.55 -8.12 11.59
CA LYS A 53 -0.46 -7.65 12.46
C LYS A 53 -0.66 -6.21 12.93
N ILE A 54 -1.28 -5.36 12.11
CA ILE A 54 -1.63 -3.99 12.49
C ILE A 54 -2.75 -4.00 13.55
N SER A 55 -3.74 -4.87 13.37
CA SER A 55 -4.86 -5.03 14.30
C SER A 55 -4.46 -5.54 15.69
N GLN A 56 -3.36 -6.28 15.82
CA GLN A 56 -2.90 -6.84 17.10
C GLN A 56 -2.04 -5.85 17.91
N GLY A 57 -1.69 -4.70 17.34
CA GLY A 57 -0.86 -3.68 17.97
C GLY A 57 -1.61 -2.46 18.49
N VAL A 58 -2.93 -2.56 18.70
CA VAL A 58 -3.81 -1.53 19.28
C VAL A 58 -4.41 -2.01 20.58
#